data_AF-A0A7G5MZF1-F1
#
_entry.id   AF-A0A7G5MZF1-F1
#
_cell.length_a   1.000
_cell.length_b   1.000
_cell.length_c   1.000
_cell.angle_alpha   90.00
_cell.angle_beta   90.00
_cell.angle_gamma   90.00
#
_symmetry.space_group_name_H-M   'P 1'
#
loop_
_entity.id
_entity.type
_entity.pdbx_description
1 polymer ?
#
loop_
_entity_poly.entity_id
_entity_poly.type
_entity_poly.pdbx_seq_one_letter_code
_entity_poly.pdbx_strand_id
1 'polypeptide(L)'
;MDKPSNSAITVKRLIENVKKAESRLDTVTLNSFQIAIKDLSTNMASNLITSLFGIFVSPKSATIVQTNALEVSKIVWKYCKAETKYDLGEKVDIYRNNLDEEKTKIAESFFEECDGLQYLSLNTRILQISTLCDELLSAHTGYNNFYNEPQYAKAIMNYIKVSEDIPEERIEKILNTFLSCRIGREVTYCHGVSPSAEGYYDEFFTILSKRQIIVMLQLLKNHLDSIYNGSGVRCANVATLLEIIKSPLLGERLNEIIDYMLTFYSKKILNKVYKDQGFKDLTKGILDW
;
A
#
# COMPACT_ATOMS: atom_id res chain seq x y z
N MET A 1 35.39 -21.57 23.93
CA MET A 1 34.13 -21.34 24.66
C MET A 1 33.68 -19.92 24.34
N ASP A 2 32.79 -19.76 23.36
CA ASP A 2 32.25 -18.44 23.00
C ASP A 2 31.30 -17.95 24.09
N LYS A 3 31.70 -16.90 24.80
CA LYS A 3 30.79 -16.15 25.66
C LYS A 3 29.74 -15.49 24.77
N PRO A 4 28.43 -15.61 25.07
CA PRO A 4 27.42 -14.87 24.33
C PRO A 4 27.72 -13.37 24.43
N SER A 5 27.68 -12.67 23.29
CA SER A 5 27.89 -11.22 23.27
C SER A 5 26.85 -10.52 24.16
N ASN A 6 27.18 -9.36 24.74
CA ASN A 6 26.25 -8.59 25.58
C ASN A 6 24.90 -8.31 24.89
N SER A 7 24.89 -8.21 23.56
CA SER A 7 23.70 -8.07 22.73
C SER A 7 22.82 -9.34 22.75
N ALA A 8 23.40 -10.53 22.70
CA ALA A 8 22.65 -11.79 22.77
C ALA A 8 22.01 -12.01 24.16
N ILE A 9 22.72 -11.63 25.23
CA ILE A 9 22.17 -11.63 26.59
C ILE A 9 20.99 -10.66 26.69
N THR A 10 21.13 -9.48 26.08
CA THR A 10 20.06 -8.50 25.99
C THR A 10 18.84 -9.08 25.28
N VAL A 11 18.98 -9.60 24.06
CA VAL A 11 17.86 -10.22 23.30
C VAL A 11 17.14 -11.30 24.12
N LYS A 12 17.89 -12.21 24.77
CA LYS A 12 17.30 -13.27 25.59
C LYS A 12 16.49 -12.70 26.75
N ARG A 13 17.04 -11.71 27.48
CA ARG A 13 16.36 -11.04 28.58
C ARG A 13 15.08 -10.33 28.11
N LEU A 14 15.12 -9.68 26.94
CA LEU A 14 13.95 -9.02 26.36
C LEU A 14 12.81 -10.02 26.09
N ILE A 15 13.13 -11.18 25.49
CA ILE A 15 12.15 -12.24 25.24
C ILE A 15 11.59 -12.81 26.55
N GLU A 16 12.45 -13.05 27.54
CA GLU A 16 12.01 -13.55 28.86
C GLU A 16 11.09 -12.55 29.56
N ASN A 17 11.38 -11.26 29.49
CA ASN A 17 10.53 -10.22 30.08
C ASN A 17 9.16 -10.18 29.42
N VAL A 18 9.08 -10.28 28.09
CA VAL A 18 7.79 -10.35 27.37
C VAL A 18 6.98 -11.58 27.79
N LYS A 19 7.64 -12.75 27.94
CA LYS A 19 6.96 -14.00 28.34
C LYS A 19 6.47 -14.02 29.79
N LYS A 20 7.18 -13.34 30.69
CA LYS A 20 6.87 -13.29 32.13
C LYS A 20 5.92 -12.14 32.50
N ALA A 21 5.62 -11.25 31.56
CA ALA A 21 4.77 -10.11 31.84
C ALA A 21 3.32 -10.55 32.16
N GLU A 22 2.85 -10.17 33.35
CA GLU A 22 1.47 -10.41 33.80
C GLU A 22 0.53 -9.25 33.44
N SER A 23 1.10 -8.11 33.03
CA SER A 23 0.38 -6.89 32.65
C SER A 23 0.95 -6.29 31.36
N ARG A 24 0.27 -5.26 30.84
CA ARG A 24 0.74 -4.54 29.65
C ARG A 24 2.04 -3.81 29.97
N LEU A 25 2.99 -3.84 29.04
CA LEU A 25 4.21 -3.04 29.14
C LEU A 25 3.86 -1.55 29.15
N ASP A 26 4.37 -0.83 30.14
CA ASP A 26 4.20 0.63 30.22
C ASP A 26 5.11 1.37 29.22
N THR A 27 4.80 2.65 29.02
CA THR A 27 5.53 3.52 28.08
C THR A 27 7.01 3.66 28.44
N VAL A 28 7.36 3.67 29.72
CA VAL A 28 8.75 3.80 30.19
C VAL A 28 9.57 2.58 29.76
N THR A 29 8.95 1.40 29.90
CA THR A 29 9.51 0.13 29.52
C THR A 29 9.67 0.04 28.00
N LEU A 30 8.64 0.40 27.23
CA LEU A 30 8.73 0.44 25.75
C LEU A 30 9.80 1.41 25.24
N ASN A 31 9.95 2.58 25.87
CA ASN A 31 11.02 3.52 25.53
C ASN A 31 12.41 2.93 25.82
N SER A 32 12.55 2.24 26.95
CA SER A 32 13.81 1.56 27.31
C SER A 32 14.13 0.44 26.31
N PHE A 33 13.13 -0.30 25.85
CA PHE A 33 13.26 -1.26 24.75
C PHE A 33 13.77 -0.57 23.48
N GLN A 34 13.13 0.53 23.06
CA GLN A 34 13.52 1.24 21.84
C GLN A 34 14.98 1.70 21.87
N ILE A 35 15.48 2.18 23.01
CA ILE A 35 16.90 2.54 23.18
C ILE A 35 17.78 1.29 23.00
N ALA A 36 17.46 0.19 23.69
CA ALA A 36 18.25 -1.03 23.61
C ALA A 36 18.27 -1.67 22.21
N ILE A 37 17.17 -1.57 21.45
CA ILE A 37 17.08 -2.12 20.08
C ILE A 37 17.98 -1.37 19.10
N LYS A 38 18.18 -0.05 19.27
CA LYS A 38 19.04 0.76 18.39
C LYS A 38 20.49 0.29 18.37
N ASP A 39 20.96 -0.27 19.48
CA ASP A 39 22.34 -0.76 19.63
C ASP A 39 22.49 -2.24 19.24
N LEU A 40 21.40 -2.92 18.85
CA LEU A 40 21.47 -4.29 18.34
C LEU A 40 21.92 -4.30 16.88
N SER A 41 22.69 -5.32 16.51
CA SER A 41 22.91 -5.60 15.11
C SER A 41 21.62 -6.02 14.42
N THR A 42 21.51 -5.76 13.12
CA THR A 42 20.35 -6.14 12.31
C THR A 42 20.04 -7.63 12.38
N ASN A 43 21.07 -8.50 12.45
CA ASN A 43 20.90 -9.94 12.69
C ASN A 43 20.21 -10.24 14.03
N MET A 44 20.56 -9.52 15.09
CA MET A 44 19.97 -9.73 16.42
C MET A 44 18.53 -9.22 16.47
N ALA A 45 18.25 -8.07 15.84
CA ALA A 45 16.89 -7.59 15.65
C ALA A 45 16.05 -8.58 14.82
N SER A 46 16.60 -9.14 13.76
CA SER A 46 15.98 -10.22 12.95
C SER A 46 15.64 -11.46 13.79
N ASN A 47 16.58 -11.96 14.60
CA ASN A 47 16.31 -13.10 15.49
C ASN A 47 15.21 -12.80 16.53
N LEU A 48 15.22 -11.56 17.05
CA LEU A 48 14.22 -11.11 18.01
C LEU A 48 12.83 -11.04 17.38
N ILE A 49 12.67 -10.42 16.21
CA ILE A 49 11.36 -10.33 15.54
C ILE A 49 10.81 -11.72 15.18
N THR A 50 11.67 -12.65 14.74
CA THR A 50 11.23 -14.03 14.48
C THR A 50 10.71 -14.71 15.74
N SER A 51 11.35 -14.47 16.88
CA SER A 51 10.92 -15.02 18.17
C SER A 51 9.62 -14.40 18.65
N LEU A 52 9.47 -13.07 18.53
CA LEU A 52 8.26 -12.35 18.93
C LEU A 52 7.07 -12.73 18.06
N PHE A 53 7.27 -12.85 16.74
CA PHE A 53 6.26 -13.39 15.82
C PHE A 53 5.79 -14.78 16.26
N GLY A 54 6.73 -15.69 16.55
CA GLY A 54 6.41 -17.03 17.03
C GLY A 54 5.62 -17.04 18.35
N ILE A 55 5.89 -16.10 19.26
CA ILE A 55 5.12 -15.92 20.51
C ILE A 55 3.71 -15.41 20.19
N PHE A 56 3.59 -14.42 19.31
CA PHE A 56 2.32 -13.80 18.93
C PHE A 56 1.36 -14.81 18.29
N VAL A 57 1.84 -15.58 17.32
CA VAL A 57 1.01 -16.56 16.58
C VAL A 57 0.81 -17.89 17.33
N SER A 58 1.37 -18.04 18.54
CA SER A 58 1.22 -19.26 19.30
C SER A 58 -0.10 -19.27 20.07
N PRO A 59 -0.95 -20.31 19.90
CA PRO A 59 -2.18 -20.45 20.70
C PRO A 59 -1.89 -20.76 22.17
N LYS A 60 -0.66 -21.13 22.52
CA LYS A 60 -0.23 -21.40 23.91
C LYS A 60 0.14 -20.12 24.67
N SER A 61 0.30 -19.00 23.97
CA SER A 61 0.64 -17.73 24.60
C SER A 61 -0.60 -17.11 25.22
N ALA A 62 -0.49 -16.64 26.47
CA ALA A 62 -1.55 -15.84 27.07
C ALA A 62 -1.78 -14.55 26.26
N THR A 63 -3.01 -14.06 26.21
CA THR A 63 -3.38 -12.86 25.45
C THR A 63 -2.53 -11.63 25.80
N ILE A 64 -2.16 -11.49 27.08
CA ILE A 64 -1.28 -10.40 27.53
C ILE A 64 0.13 -10.51 26.95
N VAL A 65 0.66 -11.73 26.85
CA VAL A 65 1.97 -12.02 26.27
C VAL A 65 1.95 -11.78 24.76
N GLN A 66 0.88 -12.17 24.06
CA GLN A 66 0.70 -11.85 22.64
C GLN A 66 0.66 -10.33 22.42
N THR A 67 -0.14 -9.61 23.21
CA THR A 67 -0.23 -8.15 23.14
C THR A 67 1.13 -7.48 23.33
N ASN A 68 1.87 -7.87 24.38
CA ASN A 68 3.20 -7.32 24.64
C ASN A 68 4.20 -7.70 23.55
N ALA A 69 4.13 -8.92 23.01
CA ALA A 69 4.98 -9.34 21.91
C ALA A 69 4.74 -8.49 20.66
N LEU A 70 3.48 -8.14 20.36
CA LEU A 70 3.13 -7.28 19.24
C LEU A 70 3.67 -5.85 19.44
N GLU A 71 3.47 -5.26 20.62
CA GLU A 71 3.96 -3.89 20.91
C GLU A 71 5.48 -3.78 20.78
N VAL A 72 6.22 -4.79 21.26
CA VAL A 72 7.69 -4.84 21.05
C VAL A 72 8.02 -5.09 19.58
N SER A 73 7.24 -5.91 18.87
CA SER A 73 7.45 -6.21 17.46
C SER A 73 7.34 -4.96 16.58
N LYS A 74 6.37 -4.07 16.83
CA LYS A 74 6.22 -2.78 16.14
C LYS A 74 7.49 -1.93 16.21
N ILE A 75 8.22 -2.00 17.33
CA ILE A 75 9.51 -1.32 17.51
C ILE A 75 10.62 -2.04 16.73
N VAL A 76 10.74 -3.36 16.93
CA VAL A 76 11.83 -4.18 16.34
C VAL A 76 11.74 -4.24 14.81
N TRP A 77 10.53 -4.18 14.24
CA TRP A 77 10.28 -4.24 12.80
C TRP A 77 11.08 -3.21 11.98
N LYS A 78 11.40 -2.07 12.58
CA LYS A 78 12.16 -0.99 11.94
C LYS A 78 13.67 -1.28 11.84
N TYR A 79 14.18 -2.24 12.61
CA TYR A 79 15.61 -2.52 12.76
C TYR A 79 16.02 -3.92 12.26
N CYS A 80 15.06 -4.76 11.87
CA CYS A 80 15.34 -6.06 11.27
C CYS A 80 15.54 -5.96 9.75
N LYS A 81 16.15 -6.99 9.17
CA LYS A 81 16.38 -7.08 7.72
C LYS A 81 15.07 -7.33 6.96
N ALA A 82 14.98 -6.80 5.74
CA ALA A 82 13.88 -7.09 4.81
C ALA A 82 13.73 -8.59 4.52
N GLU A 83 14.84 -9.30 4.31
CA GLU A 83 14.89 -10.77 4.13
C GLU A 83 14.11 -11.50 5.24
N THR A 84 14.35 -11.15 6.50
CA THR A 84 13.63 -11.74 7.63
C THR A 84 12.12 -11.45 7.59
N LYS A 85 11.70 -10.30 7.08
CA LYS A 85 10.28 -9.97 6.95
C LYS A 85 9.62 -10.83 5.87
N TYR A 86 10.32 -11.07 4.76
CA TYR A 86 9.88 -11.99 3.71
C TYR A 86 9.83 -13.44 4.22
N ASP A 87 10.84 -13.90 4.98
CA ASP A 87 10.83 -15.23 5.61
C ASP A 87 9.62 -15.43 6.54
N LEU A 88 9.22 -14.37 7.25
CA LEU A 88 8.00 -14.38 8.06
C LEU A 88 6.74 -14.42 7.18
N GLY A 89 6.75 -13.75 6.02
CA GLY A 89 5.65 -13.77 5.06
C GLY A 89 5.43 -15.16 4.49
N GLU A 90 6.50 -15.88 4.16
CA GLU A 90 6.43 -17.28 3.73
C GLU A 90 5.85 -18.20 4.81
N LYS A 91 6.08 -17.92 6.10
CA LYS A 91 5.44 -18.67 7.18
C LYS A 91 3.92 -18.52 7.20
N VAL A 92 3.39 -17.36 6.80
CA VAL A 92 1.94 -17.16 6.64
C VAL A 92 1.40 -18.12 5.58
N ASP A 93 2.10 -18.26 4.46
CA ASP A 93 1.71 -19.20 3.40
C ASP A 93 1.76 -20.66 3.87
N ILE A 94 2.77 -21.03 4.68
CA ILE A 94 2.84 -22.36 5.28
C ILE A 94 1.61 -22.62 6.17
N TYR A 95 1.19 -21.65 6.98
CA TYR A 95 -0.03 -21.79 7.80
C TYR A 95 -1.27 -21.96 6.93
N ARG A 96 -1.39 -21.15 5.85
CA ARG A 96 -2.51 -21.24 4.91
C ARG A 96 -2.56 -22.57 4.18
N ASN A 97 -1.43 -23.07 3.69
CA ASN A 97 -1.33 -24.35 2.99
C ASN A 97 -1.65 -25.55 3.88
N ASN A 98 -1.45 -25.41 5.19
CA ASN A 98 -1.84 -26.41 6.19
C ASN A 98 -3.29 -26.28 6.66
N LEU A 99 -4.09 -25.39 6.05
CA LEU A 99 -5.49 -25.10 6.41
C LEU A 99 -5.65 -24.60 7.86
N ASP A 100 -4.61 -24.00 8.43
CA ASP A 100 -4.65 -23.37 9.75
C ASP A 100 -5.15 -21.93 9.63
N GLU A 101 -6.46 -21.77 9.41
CA GLU A 101 -7.08 -20.47 9.13
C GLU A 101 -6.94 -19.49 10.30
N GLU A 102 -7.07 -19.96 11.54
CA GLU A 102 -6.96 -19.12 12.73
C GLU A 102 -5.55 -18.52 12.82
N LYS A 103 -4.52 -19.37 12.68
CA LYS A 103 -3.14 -18.92 12.72
C LYS A 103 -2.76 -18.07 11.53
N THR A 104 -3.34 -18.34 10.36
CA THR A 104 -3.17 -17.49 9.16
C THR A 104 -3.69 -16.08 9.45
N LYS A 105 -4.91 -15.94 9.97
CA LYS A 105 -5.52 -14.64 10.32
C LYS A 105 -4.71 -13.89 11.39
N ILE A 106 -4.26 -14.59 12.44
CA ILE A 106 -3.41 -13.99 13.48
C ILE A 106 -2.06 -13.55 12.89
N ALA A 107 -1.47 -14.36 12.01
CA ALA A 107 -0.21 -13.99 11.38
C ALA A 107 -0.38 -12.77 10.46
N GLU A 108 -1.44 -12.71 9.65
CA GLU A 108 -1.73 -11.55 8.79
C GLU A 108 -1.95 -10.27 9.61
N SER A 109 -2.67 -10.34 10.73
CA SER A 109 -2.88 -9.17 11.61
C SER A 109 -1.57 -8.67 12.24
N PHE A 110 -0.60 -9.55 12.49
CA PHE A 110 0.74 -9.13 12.90
C PHE A 110 1.41 -8.23 11.85
N PHE A 111 1.31 -8.61 10.57
CA PHE A 111 1.87 -7.82 9.47
C PHE A 111 1.13 -6.50 9.30
N GLU A 112 -0.20 -6.47 9.44
CA GLU A 112 -0.97 -5.23 9.40
C GLU A 112 -0.54 -4.26 10.52
N GLU A 113 -0.48 -4.75 11.75
CA GLU A 113 -0.10 -3.96 12.93
C GLU A 113 1.36 -3.48 12.91
N CYS A 114 2.24 -4.18 12.19
CA CYS A 114 3.64 -3.79 12.00
C CYS A 114 3.88 -2.94 10.73
N ASP A 115 2.83 -2.54 10.00
CA ASP A 115 2.94 -1.86 8.69
C ASP A 115 3.83 -2.64 7.70
N GLY A 116 3.54 -3.95 7.59
CA GLY A 116 4.38 -4.94 6.94
C GLY A 116 3.71 -5.74 5.82
N LEU A 117 2.46 -5.46 5.43
CA LEU A 117 1.74 -6.28 4.43
C LEU A 117 2.43 -6.38 3.06
N GLN A 118 3.30 -5.42 2.71
CA GLN A 118 4.16 -5.47 1.52
C GLN A 118 5.20 -6.60 1.54
N TYR A 119 5.51 -7.16 2.72
CA TYR A 119 6.44 -8.28 2.90
C TYR A 119 5.76 -9.66 2.86
N LEU A 120 4.44 -9.72 2.71
CA LEU A 120 3.75 -10.98 2.41
C LEU A 120 4.17 -11.50 1.03
N SER A 121 3.95 -12.79 0.77
CA SER A 121 4.29 -13.37 -0.53
C SER A 121 3.53 -12.70 -1.67
N LEU A 122 4.15 -12.66 -2.85
CA LEU A 122 3.55 -12.06 -4.04
C LEU A 122 2.15 -12.63 -4.34
N ASN A 123 1.98 -13.95 -4.24
CA ASN A 123 0.69 -14.62 -4.45
C ASN A 123 -0.37 -14.14 -3.45
N THR A 124 -0.03 -14.06 -2.16
CA THR A 124 -0.94 -13.56 -1.13
C THR A 124 -1.33 -12.11 -1.42
N ARG A 125 -0.36 -11.25 -1.75
CA ARG A 125 -0.59 -9.84 -2.06
C ARG A 125 -1.48 -9.68 -3.29
N ILE A 126 -1.23 -10.42 -4.36
CA ILE A 126 -2.05 -10.42 -5.58
C ILE A 126 -3.51 -10.74 -5.25
N LEU A 127 -3.75 -11.81 -4.47
CA LEU A 127 -5.11 -12.24 -4.12
C LEU A 127 -5.81 -11.19 -3.25
N GLN A 128 -5.16 -10.73 -2.17
CA GLN A 128 -5.75 -9.77 -1.23
C GLN A 128 -6.04 -8.41 -1.89
N ILE A 129 -5.06 -7.85 -2.61
CA ILE A 129 -5.25 -6.59 -3.32
C ILE A 129 -6.34 -6.73 -4.39
N SER A 130 -6.38 -7.84 -5.13
CA SER A 130 -7.41 -8.05 -6.16
C SER A 130 -8.83 -8.03 -5.55
N THR A 131 -9.03 -8.74 -4.44
CA THR A 131 -10.30 -8.75 -3.71
C THR A 131 -10.66 -7.35 -3.21
N LEU A 132 -9.71 -6.63 -2.61
CA LEU A 132 -9.93 -5.27 -2.14
C LEU A 132 -10.26 -4.28 -3.27
N CYS A 133 -9.67 -4.46 -4.45
CA CYS A 133 -10.02 -3.67 -5.63
C CYS A 133 -11.47 -3.92 -6.08
N ASP A 134 -11.95 -5.16 -6.02
CA ASP A 134 -13.34 -5.50 -6.35
C ASP A 134 -14.31 -4.91 -5.33
N GLU A 135 -13.98 -4.99 -4.04
CA GLU A 135 -14.76 -4.35 -2.96
C GLU A 135 -14.79 -2.83 -3.09
N LEU A 136 -13.66 -2.20 -3.43
CA LEU A 136 -13.58 -0.76 -3.65
C LEU A 136 -14.43 -0.33 -4.85
N LEU A 137 -14.40 -1.07 -5.97
CA LEU A 137 -15.25 -0.77 -7.13
C LEU A 137 -16.74 -0.99 -6.84
N SER A 138 -17.07 -2.03 -6.08
CA SER A 138 -18.44 -2.28 -5.60
C SER A 138 -18.93 -1.11 -4.73
N ALA A 139 -18.12 -0.70 -3.74
CA ALA A 139 -18.38 0.47 -2.92
C ALA A 139 -18.54 1.74 -3.76
N HIS A 140 -17.66 1.94 -4.75
CA HIS A 140 -17.66 3.09 -5.64
C HIS A 140 -18.93 3.21 -6.49
N THR A 141 -19.57 2.10 -6.83
CA THR A 141 -20.84 2.06 -7.59
C THR A 141 -22.09 2.04 -6.70
N GLY A 142 -21.93 1.82 -5.40
CA GLY A 142 -23.01 1.79 -4.42
C GLY A 142 -23.62 3.16 -4.06
N TYR A 143 -24.71 3.15 -3.29
CA TYR A 143 -25.43 4.37 -2.89
C TYR A 143 -24.62 5.23 -1.89
N ASN A 144 -24.01 4.61 -0.88
CA ASN A 144 -23.19 5.28 0.15
C ASN A 144 -21.69 5.24 -0.20
N ASN A 145 -21.35 5.43 -1.47
CA ASN A 145 -19.98 5.23 -1.95
C ASN A 145 -18.96 6.09 -1.20
N PHE A 146 -19.24 7.38 -0.98
CA PHE A 146 -18.28 8.27 -0.30
C PHE A 146 -17.96 7.85 1.14
N TYR A 147 -18.87 7.16 1.82
CA TYR A 147 -18.63 6.64 3.18
C TYR A 147 -17.87 5.31 3.16
N ASN A 148 -18.11 4.46 2.15
CA ASN A 148 -17.58 3.10 2.09
C ASN A 148 -16.23 2.99 1.35
N GLU A 149 -15.93 3.87 0.40
CA GLU A 149 -14.65 3.87 -0.33
C GLU A 149 -13.39 3.96 0.57
N PRO A 150 -13.34 4.82 1.62
CA PRO A 150 -12.10 5.08 2.37
C PRO A 150 -11.46 3.85 3.02
N GLN A 151 -12.26 2.93 3.57
CA GLN A 151 -11.74 1.74 4.24
C GLN A 151 -11.01 0.81 3.26
N TYR A 152 -11.52 0.66 2.03
CA TYR A 152 -10.91 -0.20 1.02
C TYR A 152 -9.70 0.47 0.38
N ALA A 153 -9.76 1.78 0.11
CA ALA A 153 -8.61 2.55 -0.37
C ALA A 153 -7.44 2.44 0.62
N LYS A 154 -7.70 2.68 1.91
CA LYS A 154 -6.71 2.52 2.98
C LYS A 154 -6.15 1.10 3.05
N ALA A 155 -7.02 0.08 2.99
CA ALA A 155 -6.60 -1.31 3.04
C ALA A 155 -5.64 -1.67 1.90
N ILE A 156 -5.91 -1.20 0.66
CA ILE A 156 -5.01 -1.42 -0.47
C ILE A 156 -3.67 -0.70 -0.25
N MET A 157 -3.69 0.54 0.24
CA MET A 157 -2.48 1.31 0.54
C MET A 157 -1.62 0.70 1.67
N ASN A 158 -2.17 -0.17 2.52
CA ASN A 158 -1.35 -0.92 3.46
C ASN A 158 -0.42 -1.94 2.76
N TYR A 159 -0.75 -2.38 1.55
CA TYR A 159 0.09 -3.29 0.75
C TYR A 159 1.04 -2.58 -0.22
N ILE A 160 0.78 -1.31 -0.54
CA ILE A 160 1.45 -0.56 -1.60
C ILE A 160 2.02 0.73 -1.01
N LYS A 161 3.32 0.75 -0.71
CA LYS A 161 4.02 1.90 -0.14
C LYS A 161 4.91 2.60 -1.16
N VAL A 162 5.44 1.85 -2.13
CA VAL A 162 6.25 2.34 -3.25
C VAL A 162 5.82 1.70 -4.56
N SER A 163 6.31 2.23 -5.69
CA SER A 163 5.99 1.69 -7.02
C SER A 163 6.23 0.20 -7.18
N GLU A 164 7.30 -0.32 -6.58
CA GLU A 164 7.75 -1.71 -6.65
C GLU A 164 6.81 -2.66 -5.90
N ASP A 165 5.97 -2.12 -5.01
CA ASP A 165 4.98 -2.90 -4.30
C ASP A 165 3.80 -3.26 -5.19
N ILE A 166 3.55 -2.57 -6.31
CA ILE A 166 2.43 -2.90 -7.20
C ILE A 166 2.74 -4.22 -7.95
N PRO A 167 1.96 -5.30 -7.76
CA PRO A 167 2.18 -6.55 -8.48
C PRO A 167 1.99 -6.37 -9.99
N GLU A 168 2.97 -6.82 -10.76
CA GLU A 168 2.99 -6.65 -12.22
C GLU A 168 1.77 -7.30 -12.88
N GLU A 169 1.40 -8.49 -12.40
CA GLU A 169 0.29 -9.30 -12.91
C GLU A 169 -1.09 -8.65 -12.67
N ARG A 170 -1.15 -7.58 -11.87
CA ARG A 170 -2.38 -6.87 -11.51
C ARG A 170 -2.28 -5.36 -11.71
N ILE A 171 -1.22 -4.87 -12.35
CA ILE A 171 -0.97 -3.44 -12.54
C ILE A 171 -2.18 -2.72 -13.15
N GLU A 172 -2.75 -3.25 -14.23
CA GLU A 172 -3.90 -2.63 -14.90
C GLU A 172 -5.14 -2.59 -14.01
N LYS A 173 -5.45 -3.68 -13.29
CA LYS A 173 -6.59 -3.76 -12.39
C LYS A 173 -6.48 -2.71 -11.29
N ILE A 174 -5.33 -2.65 -10.63
CA ILE A 174 -5.09 -1.73 -9.51
C ILE A 174 -5.16 -0.27 -9.99
N LEU A 175 -4.43 0.07 -11.07
CA LEU A 175 -4.44 1.42 -11.65
C LEU A 175 -5.86 1.82 -12.07
N ASN A 176 -6.60 0.94 -12.75
CA ASN A 176 -7.95 1.24 -13.21
C ASN A 176 -8.93 1.43 -12.05
N THR A 177 -8.79 0.65 -10.97
CA THR A 177 -9.59 0.84 -9.75
C THR A 177 -9.37 2.22 -9.15
N PHE A 178 -8.10 2.61 -8.91
CA PHE A 178 -7.78 3.92 -8.34
C PHE A 178 -8.16 5.06 -9.29
N LEU A 179 -7.98 4.90 -10.61
CA LEU A 179 -8.43 5.88 -11.61
C LEU A 179 -9.95 6.09 -11.54
N SER A 180 -10.73 5.00 -11.50
CA SER A 180 -12.18 5.07 -11.42
C SER A 180 -12.63 5.89 -10.22
N CYS A 181 -12.09 5.58 -9.03
CA CYS A 181 -12.46 6.24 -7.79
C CYS A 181 -11.98 7.70 -7.73
N ARG A 182 -10.76 7.98 -8.21
CA ARG A 182 -10.18 9.33 -8.17
C ARG A 182 -10.79 10.30 -9.17
N ILE A 183 -11.15 9.81 -10.36
CA ILE A 183 -11.91 10.58 -11.35
C ILE A 183 -13.33 10.83 -10.81
N GLY A 184 -13.88 9.84 -10.11
CA GLY A 184 -15.13 9.97 -9.40
C GLY A 184 -16.35 10.01 -10.31
N ARG A 185 -17.46 10.46 -9.73
CA ARG A 185 -18.77 10.58 -10.38
C ARG A 185 -18.99 11.98 -10.92
N GLU A 186 -19.84 12.10 -11.94
CA GLU A 186 -20.21 13.39 -12.53
C GLU A 186 -21.28 14.09 -11.67
N VAL A 187 -20.92 14.44 -10.43
CA VAL A 187 -21.78 15.12 -9.45
C VAL A 187 -21.00 16.22 -8.74
N THR A 188 -21.68 17.32 -8.39
CA THR A 188 -21.04 18.47 -7.73
C THR A 188 -20.74 18.23 -6.26
N TYR A 189 -21.52 17.37 -5.59
CA TYR A 189 -21.30 17.01 -4.19
C TYR A 189 -19.92 16.36 -4.02
N CYS A 190 -19.10 16.91 -3.11
CA CYS A 190 -17.71 16.50 -2.87
C CYS A 190 -16.85 16.40 -4.15
N HIS A 191 -17.17 17.17 -5.19
CA HIS A 191 -16.50 17.07 -6.50
C HIS A 191 -16.47 15.63 -7.05
N GLY A 192 -17.49 14.83 -6.74
CA GLY A 192 -17.63 13.48 -7.28
C GLY A 192 -16.73 12.42 -6.64
N VAL A 193 -15.90 12.77 -5.66
CA VAL A 193 -14.90 11.90 -5.03
C VAL A 193 -15.17 11.82 -3.53
N SER A 194 -14.91 10.66 -2.91
CA SER A 194 -14.97 10.53 -1.45
C SER A 194 -13.91 11.43 -0.79
N PRO A 195 -14.29 12.44 0.04
CA PRO A 195 -13.31 13.32 0.67
C PRO A 195 -12.32 12.58 1.59
N SER A 196 -12.79 11.54 2.27
CA SER A 196 -11.97 10.74 3.19
C SER A 196 -11.10 9.71 2.46
N ALA A 197 -11.36 9.45 1.17
CA ALA A 197 -10.53 8.55 0.35
C ALA A 197 -9.57 9.30 -0.59
N GLU A 198 -9.86 10.58 -0.91
CA GLU A 198 -9.10 11.37 -1.88
C GLU A 198 -7.60 11.39 -1.58
N GLY A 199 -7.21 11.57 -0.31
CA GLY A 199 -5.80 11.54 0.09
C GLY A 199 -5.07 10.23 -0.22
N TYR A 200 -5.75 9.07 -0.08
CA TYR A 200 -5.16 7.77 -0.41
C TYR A 200 -5.00 7.60 -1.92
N TYR A 201 -5.93 8.14 -2.70
CA TYR A 201 -5.84 8.12 -4.16
C TYR A 201 -4.69 8.99 -4.65
N ASP A 202 -4.57 10.21 -4.13
CA ASP A 202 -3.50 11.12 -4.47
C ASP A 202 -2.14 10.51 -4.10
N GLU A 203 -2.01 9.97 -2.88
CA GLU A 203 -0.80 9.26 -2.44
C GLU A 203 -0.42 8.12 -3.40
N PHE A 204 -1.39 7.28 -3.77
CA PHE A 204 -1.17 6.19 -4.73
C PHE A 204 -0.60 6.67 -6.06
N PHE A 205 -1.11 7.79 -6.60
CA PHE A 205 -0.61 8.32 -7.87
C PHE A 205 0.76 8.99 -7.75
N THR A 206 1.13 9.53 -6.58
CA THR A 206 2.46 10.12 -6.37
C THR A 206 3.60 9.11 -6.34
N ILE A 207 3.33 7.85 -5.96
CA ILE A 207 4.35 6.80 -5.84
C ILE A 207 4.61 6.05 -7.15
N LEU A 208 3.85 6.31 -8.21
CA LEU A 208 3.96 5.55 -9.45
C LEU A 208 5.30 5.77 -10.16
N SER A 209 5.87 4.67 -10.66
CA SER A 209 7.01 4.73 -11.56
C SER A 209 6.63 5.26 -12.93
N LYS A 210 7.64 5.69 -13.70
CA LYS A 210 7.47 6.12 -15.10
C LYS A 210 6.68 5.12 -15.95
N ARG A 211 6.96 3.82 -15.80
CA ARG A 211 6.27 2.75 -16.54
C ARG A 211 4.80 2.63 -16.12
N GLN A 212 4.52 2.70 -14.82
CA GLN A 212 3.13 2.66 -14.31
C GLN A 212 2.32 3.89 -14.76
N ILE A 213 2.94 5.06 -14.86
CA ILE A 213 2.30 6.26 -15.41
C ILE A 213 1.96 6.08 -16.89
N ILE A 214 2.82 5.43 -17.68
CA ILE A 214 2.50 5.10 -19.08
C ILE A 214 1.25 4.21 -19.15
N VAL A 215 1.18 3.14 -18.36
CA VAL A 215 0.00 2.25 -18.29
C VAL A 215 -1.23 3.03 -17.81
N MET A 216 -1.09 3.90 -16.81
CA MET A 216 -2.17 4.76 -16.32
C MET A 216 -2.73 5.67 -17.43
N LEU A 217 -1.86 6.31 -18.22
CA LEU A 217 -2.27 7.14 -19.35
C LEU A 217 -2.99 6.32 -20.42
N GLN A 218 -2.54 5.10 -20.72
CA GLN A 218 -3.26 4.22 -21.65
C GLN A 218 -4.68 3.88 -21.15
N LEU A 219 -4.82 3.55 -19.86
CA LEU A 219 -6.12 3.25 -19.23
C LEU A 219 -7.04 4.49 -19.16
N LEU A 220 -6.47 5.68 -19.00
CA LEU A 220 -7.20 6.94 -18.91
C LEU A 220 -8.02 7.24 -20.19
N LYS A 221 -7.63 6.68 -21.34
CA LYS A 221 -8.41 6.75 -22.59
C LYS A 221 -9.87 6.34 -22.40
N ASN A 222 -10.09 5.18 -21.77
CA ASN A 222 -11.43 4.62 -21.56
C ASN A 222 -12.27 5.53 -20.63
N HIS A 223 -11.62 6.10 -19.61
CA HIS A 223 -12.29 7.03 -18.70
C HIS A 223 -12.69 8.32 -19.40
N LEU A 224 -11.79 8.93 -20.19
CA LEU A 224 -12.08 10.16 -20.92
C LEU A 224 -13.14 9.95 -22.01
N ASP A 225 -13.12 8.82 -22.72
CA ASP A 225 -14.16 8.50 -23.72
C ASP A 225 -15.55 8.35 -23.07
N SER A 226 -15.63 7.96 -21.79
CA SER A 226 -16.89 7.89 -21.05
C SER A 226 -17.43 9.25 -20.61
N ILE A 227 -16.63 10.32 -20.68
CA ILE A 227 -17.04 11.67 -20.24
C ILE A 227 -17.69 12.41 -21.41
N TYR A 228 -19.00 12.69 -21.26
CA TYR A 228 -19.74 13.46 -22.26
C TYR A 228 -19.38 14.95 -22.24
N ASN A 229 -19.35 15.56 -21.05
CA ASN A 229 -19.08 16.99 -20.88
C ASN A 229 -17.60 17.26 -20.55
N GLY A 230 -16.88 17.85 -21.51
CA GLY A 230 -15.47 18.22 -21.35
C GLY A 230 -15.18 19.28 -20.27
N SER A 231 -16.21 19.98 -19.79
CA SER A 231 -16.12 20.92 -18.67
C SER A 231 -16.69 20.36 -17.36
N GLY A 232 -16.96 19.05 -17.30
CA GLY A 232 -17.53 18.37 -16.16
C GLY A 232 -16.57 18.19 -14.99
N VAL A 233 -17.11 17.75 -13.86
CA VAL A 233 -16.39 17.44 -12.63
C VAL A 233 -15.34 16.36 -12.87
N ARG A 234 -15.68 15.29 -13.60
CA ARG A 234 -14.73 14.21 -13.91
C ARG A 234 -13.54 14.70 -14.74
N CYS A 235 -13.76 15.62 -15.68
CA CYS A 235 -12.66 16.23 -16.44
C CYS A 235 -11.76 17.10 -15.55
N ALA A 236 -12.35 17.84 -14.60
CA ALA A 236 -11.56 18.60 -13.63
C ALA A 236 -10.72 17.69 -12.74
N ASN A 237 -11.29 16.57 -12.28
CA ASN A 237 -10.55 15.59 -11.48
C ASN A 237 -9.42 14.91 -12.27
N VAL A 238 -9.61 14.62 -13.56
CA VAL A 238 -8.52 14.16 -14.42
C VAL A 238 -7.42 15.22 -14.54
N ALA A 239 -7.77 16.49 -14.70
CA ALA A 239 -6.77 17.56 -14.77
C ALA A 239 -5.97 17.68 -13.45
N THR A 240 -6.63 17.60 -12.30
CA THR A 240 -5.95 17.54 -10.99
C THR A 240 -5.01 16.34 -10.90
N LEU A 241 -5.47 15.16 -11.32
CA LEU A 241 -4.64 13.95 -11.34
C LEU A 241 -3.41 14.11 -12.25
N LEU A 242 -3.57 14.71 -13.42
CA LEU A 242 -2.47 15.00 -14.34
C LEU A 242 -1.43 15.91 -13.70
N GLU A 243 -1.85 16.92 -12.93
CA GLU A 243 -0.91 17.77 -12.17
C GLU A 243 -0.19 17.02 -11.06
N ILE A 244 -0.87 16.11 -10.35
CA ILE A 244 -0.28 15.28 -9.27
C ILE A 244 0.88 14.42 -9.80
N ILE A 245 0.70 13.80 -10.98
CA ILE A 245 1.72 12.89 -11.52
C ILE A 245 2.88 13.62 -12.19
N LYS A 246 2.79 14.94 -12.44
CA LYS A 246 3.90 15.69 -13.05
C LYS A 246 5.12 15.65 -12.16
N SER A 247 6.25 15.31 -12.75
CA SER A 247 7.51 15.24 -12.04
C SER A 247 8.68 15.38 -13.02
N PRO A 248 9.74 16.10 -12.65
CA PRO A 248 10.97 16.14 -13.44
C PRO A 248 11.54 14.74 -13.74
N LEU A 249 11.25 13.75 -12.89
CA LEU A 249 11.75 12.37 -13.02
C LEU A 249 11.10 11.59 -14.18
N LEU A 250 9.97 12.03 -14.73
CA LEU A 250 9.33 11.37 -15.88
C LEU A 250 10.11 11.57 -17.18
N GLY A 251 10.94 12.62 -17.23
CA GLY A 251 11.60 13.11 -18.44
C GLY A 251 10.69 14.04 -19.25
N GLU A 252 11.30 14.79 -20.15
CA GLU A 252 10.66 15.87 -20.90
C GLU A 252 9.44 15.38 -21.69
N ARG A 253 9.58 14.28 -22.43
CA ARG A 253 8.52 13.77 -23.32
C ARG A 253 7.22 13.40 -22.61
N LEU A 254 7.29 12.81 -21.40
CA LEU A 254 6.07 12.48 -20.66
C LEU A 254 5.43 13.73 -20.04
N ASN A 255 6.24 14.66 -19.55
CA ASN A 255 5.71 15.95 -19.07
C ASN A 255 5.06 16.74 -20.23
N GLU A 256 5.64 16.70 -21.44
CA GLU A 256 5.06 17.30 -22.64
C GLU A 256 3.70 16.67 -22.99
N ILE A 257 3.57 15.34 -22.91
CA ILE A 257 2.27 14.64 -23.09
C ILE A 257 1.25 15.14 -22.07
N ILE A 258 1.63 15.22 -20.80
CA ILE A 258 0.75 15.68 -19.73
C ILE A 258 0.34 17.15 -19.93
N ASP A 259 1.30 18.02 -20.24
CA ASP A 259 1.06 19.44 -20.53
C ASP A 259 0.12 19.60 -21.72
N TYR A 260 0.29 18.80 -22.77
CA TYR A 260 -0.59 18.79 -23.92
C TYR A 260 -2.05 18.46 -23.51
N MET A 261 -2.25 17.45 -22.67
CA MET A 261 -3.56 17.12 -22.12
C MET A 261 -4.15 18.27 -21.28
N LEU A 262 -3.34 18.93 -20.45
CA LEU A 262 -3.76 20.09 -19.67
C LEU A 262 -4.19 21.27 -20.55
N THR A 263 -3.57 21.47 -21.72
CA THR A 263 -4.07 22.48 -22.68
C THR A 263 -5.46 22.14 -23.22
N PHE A 264 -5.78 20.87 -23.41
CA PHE A 264 -7.12 20.41 -23.81
C PHE A 264 -8.14 20.63 -22.70
N TYR A 265 -7.73 20.47 -21.44
CA TYR A 265 -8.55 20.83 -20.30
C TYR A 265 -8.88 22.33 -20.27
N SER A 266 -7.89 23.22 -20.47
CA SER A 266 -8.15 24.67 -20.55
C SER A 266 -9.14 25.04 -21.66
N LYS A 267 -9.15 24.28 -22.75
CA LYS A 267 -10.11 24.41 -23.87
C LYS A 267 -11.45 23.71 -23.63
N LYS A 268 -11.65 23.08 -22.46
CA LYS A 268 -12.86 22.33 -22.06
C LYS A 268 -13.20 21.16 -22.99
N ILE A 269 -12.17 20.53 -23.56
CA ILE A 269 -12.29 19.40 -24.50
C ILE A 269 -11.35 18.24 -24.15
N LEU A 270 -10.94 18.12 -22.89
CA LEU A 270 -10.04 17.05 -22.41
C LEU A 270 -10.54 15.66 -22.81
N ASN A 271 -11.85 15.42 -22.73
CA ASN A 271 -12.50 14.16 -23.15
C ASN A 271 -12.31 13.79 -24.64
N LYS A 272 -11.75 14.69 -25.46
CA LYS A 272 -11.45 14.46 -26.88
C LYS A 272 -9.96 14.29 -27.18
N VAL A 273 -9.08 14.42 -26.19
CA VAL A 273 -7.61 14.46 -26.41
C VAL A 273 -7.09 13.21 -27.12
N TYR A 274 -7.62 12.03 -26.79
CA TYR A 274 -7.25 10.76 -27.41
C TYR A 274 -7.63 10.64 -28.90
N LYS A 275 -8.51 11.52 -29.40
CA LYS A 275 -8.95 11.56 -30.80
C LYS A 275 -8.12 12.55 -31.63
N ASP A 276 -7.39 13.44 -30.97
CA ASP A 276 -6.56 14.46 -31.59
C ASP A 276 -5.33 13.84 -32.28
N GLN A 277 -5.00 14.35 -33.48
CA GLN A 277 -3.87 13.83 -34.26
C GLN A 277 -2.52 14.26 -33.66
N GLY A 278 -2.39 15.49 -33.18
CA GLY A 278 -1.17 15.97 -32.53
C GLY A 278 -0.86 15.19 -31.26
N PHE A 279 -1.88 14.82 -30.49
CA PHE A 279 -1.70 13.95 -29.33
C PHE A 279 -1.21 12.55 -29.73
N LYS A 280 -1.78 11.95 -30.78
CA LYS A 280 -1.33 10.65 -31.31
C LYS A 280 0.11 10.69 -31.82
N ASP A 281 0.50 11.80 -32.45
CA ASP A 281 1.86 11.98 -32.96
C ASP A 281 2.87 12.14 -31.80
N LEU A 282 2.51 12.94 -30.78
CA LEU A 282 3.34 13.19 -29.59
C LEU A 282 3.61 11.91 -28.78
N THR A 283 2.59 11.07 -28.63
CA THR A 283 2.60 9.84 -27.84
C THR A 283 3.19 8.63 -28.57
N LYS A 284 3.52 8.76 -29.86
CA LYS A 284 4.01 7.66 -30.71
C LYS A 284 5.27 6.98 -30.15
N GLY A 285 5.18 5.69 -29.85
CA GLY A 285 6.30 4.92 -29.26
C GLY A 285 6.49 5.18 -27.76
N ILE A 286 5.49 5.77 -27.10
CA ILE A 286 5.39 5.91 -25.64
C ILE A 286 4.11 5.25 -25.14
N LEU A 287 2.97 5.58 -25.75
CA LEU A 287 1.69 4.93 -25.46
C LEU A 287 1.37 3.89 -26.54
N ASP A 288 0.89 2.72 -26.12
CA ASP A 288 0.34 1.69 -26.97
C ASP A 288 -1.19 1.90 -27.04
N TRP A 289 -1.74 1.78 -28.24
CA TRP A 289 -3.09 2.27 -28.58
C TRP A 289 -4.10 1.19 -28.92
#